data_AF-A0A7X7HQ09-F1
#
_entry.id   AF-A0A7X7HQ09-F1
#
_cell.length_a   1.000
_cell.length_b   1.000
_cell.length_c   1.000
_cell.angle_alpha   90.00
_cell.angle_beta   90.00
_cell.angle_gamma   90.00
#
_symmetry.space_group_name_H-M   'P 1'
#
loop_
_entity.id
_entity.type
_entity.pdbx_description
1 polymer ?
#
loop_
_entity_poly.entity_id
_entity_poly.type
_entity_poly.pdbx_seq_one_letter_code
_entity_poly.pdbx_strand_id
1 'polypeptide(L)' 'YRIGPRETKVEKFTFRLPYEVAPGEMKVRAVLNYQLLVKPVADFLKVPAEESEIMMVNEHFTKIEILP' A
#
# COMPACT_ATOMS: atom_id res chain seq x y z
N TYR A 1 -5.23 -10.94 -0.60
CA TYR A 1 -5.03 -10.74 0.85
C TYR A 1 -6.39 -10.87 1.54
N ARG A 2 -6.49 -11.56 2.67
CA ARG A 2 -7.75 -11.72 3.44
C ARG A 2 -7.45 -11.47 4.91
N ILE A 3 -8.30 -10.69 5.57
CA ILE A 3 -8.28 -10.42 7.01
C ILE A 3 -9.56 -11.04 7.58
N GLY A 4 -9.43 -11.90 8.59
CA GLY A 4 -10.55 -12.56 9.25
C GLY A 4 -11.34 -11.62 10.18
N PRO A 5 -12.51 -12.06 10.68
CA PRO A 5 -13.31 -11.29 11.61
C PRO A 5 -12.52 -10.96 12.88
N ARG A 6 -12.44 -9.67 13.24
CA ARG A 6 -11.69 -9.17 14.41
C ARG A 6 -10.18 -9.53 14.39
N GLU A 7 -9.63 -9.83 13.22
CA GLU A 7 -8.19 -10.08 13.07
C GLU A 7 -7.44 -8.76 12.89
N THR A 8 -6.37 -8.57 13.66
CA THR A 8 -5.39 -7.49 13.45
C THR A 8 -4.14 -8.07 12.81
N LYS A 9 -3.79 -7.61 11.60
CA LYS A 9 -2.52 -7.97 10.95
C LYS A 9 -1.50 -6.85 11.07
N VAL A 10 -0.31 -7.20 11.54
CA VAL A 10 0.85 -6.31 11.64
C VAL A 10 1.96 -6.86 10.76
N GLU A 11 2.32 -6.11 9.73
CA GLU A 11 3.41 -6.45 8.80
C GLU A 11 4.62 -5.55 9.05
N LYS A 12 5.82 -6.14 8.99
CA LYS A 12 7.09 -5.41 9.15
C LYS A 12 7.76 -5.32 7.79
N PHE A 13 8.05 -4.10 7.36
CA PHE A 13 8.78 -3.83 6.14
C PHE A 13 10.13 -3.21 6.48
N THR A 14 11.18 -3.66 5.79
CA THR A 14 12.52 -3.12 5.92
C THR A 14 12.93 -2.50 4.59
N PHE A 15 13.22 -1.21 4.62
CA PHE A 15 13.70 -0.47 3.46
C PHE A 15 15.17 -0.11 3.67
N ARG A 16 16.00 -0.27 2.64
CA ARG A 16 17.38 0.22 2.65
C ARG A 16 17.41 1.62 2.06
N LEU A 17 17.89 2.58 2.84
CA LEU A 17 18.08 3.94 2.34
C LEU A 17 19.40 4.02 1.55
N PRO A 18 19.41 4.70 0.39
CA PRO A 18 20.66 5.02 -0.31
C PRO A 18 21.58 5.88 0.56
N TYR A 19 22.89 5.78 0.36
CA TYR A 19 23.88 6.56 1.11
C TYR A 19 23.73 8.07 0.88
N GLU A 20 23.40 8.47 -0.34
CA GLU A 20 23.25 9.88 -0.75
C GLU A 20 21.84 10.44 -0.49
N VAL A 21 21.10 9.87 0.46
CA VAL A 21 19.76 10.37 0.81
C VAL A 21 19.88 11.75 1.45
N ALA A 22 19.07 12.70 0.96
CA ALA A 22 19.07 14.06 1.49
C ALA A 22 18.62 14.08 2.97
N PRO A 23 19.29 14.85 3.84
CA PRO A 23 18.83 15.09 5.20
C PRO A 23 17.45 15.75 5.22
N GLY A 24 16.61 15.41 6.20
CA GLY A 24 15.27 15.99 6.38
C GLY A 24 14.16 15.00 6.73
N GLU A 25 12.91 15.47 6.71
CA GLU A 25 11.73 14.67 7.04
C GLU A 25 11.32 13.78 5.86
N MET A 26 11.40 12.46 6.04
CA MET A 26 10.87 11.46 5.11
C MET A 26 9.52 10.94 5.63
N LYS A 27 8.49 11.03 4.78
CA LYS A 27 7.14 10.54 5.09
C LYS A 27 6.88 9.19 4.41
N VAL A 28 6.67 8.15 5.20
CA VAL A 28 6.26 6.81 4.74
C VAL A 28 4.74 6.72 4.80
N ARG A 29 4.12 6.41 3.66
CA ARG A 29 2.66 6.20 3.54
C ARG A 29 2.38 4.73 3.24
N ALA A 30 1.59 4.09 4.09
CA ALA A 30 1.01 2.78 3.85
C ALA A 30 -0.45 2.95 3.43
N VAL A 31 -0.86 2.33 2.32
CA VAL A 31 -2.24 2.36 1.83
C VAL A 31 -2.72 0.94 1.62
N LEU A 32 -3.87 0.60 2.21
CA LEU A 32 -4.55 -0.66 1.97
C LEU A 32 -5.67 -0.44 0.95
N ASN A 33 -5.57 -1.17 -0.16
CA ASN A 33 -6.52 -1.09 -1.26
C ASN A 33 -7.34 -2.38 -1.37
N TYR A 34 -8.58 -2.22 -1.81
CA TYR A 34 -9.49 -3.30 -2.20
C TYR A 34 -9.81 -3.19 -3.69
N GLN A 35 -9.94 -4.34 -4.34
CA GLN A 35 -10.40 -4.47 -5.72
C GLN A 35 -11.34 -5.67 -5.77
N LEU A 36 -12.46 -5.54 -6.48
CA LEU A 36 -13.41 -6.65 -6.67
C LEU A 36 -12.75 -7.76 -7.50
N LEU A 37 -12.14 -7.38 -8.62
CA LEU A 37 -11.35 -8.26 -9.48
C LEU A 37 -9.92 -7.74 -9.62
N VAL A 38 -8.96 -8.66 -9.56
CA VAL A 38 -7.57 -8.31 -9.88
C VAL A 38 -7.47 -7.96 -11.36
N LYS A 39 -6.68 -6.93 -11.66
CA LYS A 39 -6.60 -6.34 -13.00
C LYS A 39 -6.41 -7.36 -14.14
N PRO A 40 -5.48 -8.35 -14.06
CA PRO A 40 -5.32 -9.32 -15.15
C PRO A 40 -6.56 -10.17 -15.44
N VAL A 41 -7.37 -10.46 -14.42
CA VAL A 41 -8.60 -11.25 -14.58
C VAL A 41 -9.72 -10.38 -15.14
N ALA A 42 -9.82 -9.13 -14.68
CA ALA A 42 -10.78 -8.17 -15.22
C ALA A 42 -10.53 -7.92 -16.72
N ASP A 43 -9.27 -7.71 -17.11
CA ASP A 43 -8.86 -7.52 -18.51
C ASP A 43 -9.17 -8.76 -19.37
N PHE A 44 -8.93 -9.97 -18.84
CA PHE A 44 -9.23 -11.23 -19.52
C PHE A 44 -10.73 -11.43 -19.76
N LEU A 45 -11.56 -11.13 -18.75
CA LEU A 45 -13.01 -11.27 -18.81
C LEU A 45 -13.72 -10.09 -19.48
N LYS A 46 -12.99 -9.01 -19.81
CA LYS A 46 -13.50 -7.77 -20.43
C LYS A 46 -14.67 -7.15 -19.64
N VAL A 47 -14.60 -7.21 -18.32
CA VAL A 47 -15.59 -6.59 -17.43
C VAL A 47 -15.43 -5.05 -17.43
N PRO A 48 -16.46 -4.29 -17.02
CA PRO A 48 -16.34 -2.84 -16.85
C PRO A 48 -15.16 -2.45 -15.95
N ALA A 49 -14.55 -1.30 -16.23
CA ALA A 49 -13.36 -0.84 -15.51
C ALA A 49 -13.58 -0.72 -13.99
N GLU A 50 -14.80 -0.33 -13.61
CA GLU A 50 -15.29 -0.19 -12.23
C GLU A 50 -15.03 -1.45 -11.38
N GLU A 51 -15.09 -2.64 -11.98
CA GLU A 51 -14.86 -3.93 -11.30
C GLU A 51 -13.38 -4.17 -10.92
N SER A 52 -12.47 -3.39 -11.50
CA SER A 52 -11.02 -3.46 -11.23
C SER A 52 -10.48 -2.20 -10.54
N GLU A 53 -11.35 -1.26 -10.20
CA GLU A 53 -10.96 -0.01 -9.58
C GLU A 53 -10.34 -0.22 -8.21
N ILE A 54 -9.30 0.57 -7.93
CA ILE A 54 -8.59 0.57 -6.65
C ILE A 54 -9.40 1.39 -5.66
N MET A 55 -10.05 0.71 -4.72
CA MET A 55 -10.77 1.35 -3.62
C MET A 55 -9.86 1.43 -2.39
N MET A 56 -9.55 2.66 -1.95
CA MET A 56 -8.77 2.84 -0.71
C MET A 56 -9.62 2.50 0.51
N VAL A 57 -9.18 1.53 1.31
CA VAL A 57 -9.87 1.08 2.53
C VAL A 57 -9.28 1.71 3.77
N ASN A 58 -7.96 1.85 3.82
CA ASN A 58 -7.26 2.38 4.98
C ASN A 58 -5.94 3.04 4.57
N GLU A 59 -5.50 4.03 5.35
CA GLU A 59 -4.17 4.62 5.21
C GLU A 59 -3.52 4.89 6.56
N HIS A 60 -2.19 4.85 6.56
CA HIS A 60 -1.37 5.19 7.72
C HIS A 60 -0.10 5.92 7.29
N PHE A 61 0.38 6.81 8.14
CA PHE A 61 1.58 7.60 7.89
C PHE A 61 2.56 7.51 9.06
N THR A 62 3.84 7.43 8.74
CA THR A 62 4.93 7.56 9.70
C THR A 62 5.95 8.54 9.14
N LYS A 63 6.56 9.32 10.04
CA LYS A 63 7.62 10.27 9.72
C LYS A 63 8.94 9.74 10.25
N ILE A 64 9.99 9.88 9.46
CA ILE A 64 11.36 9.51 9.81
C ILE A 64 12.22 10.73 9.53
N GLU A 65 13.03 11.13 10.50
CA GLU A 65 13.99 12.22 10.33
C GLU A 65 15.34 11.64 9.90
N ILE A 66 15.85 12.11 8.77
CA ILE A 66 17.15 11.72 8.22
C ILE A 66 18.17 12.76 8.68
N LEU A 67 19.11 12.31 9.50
CA LEU A 67 20.20 13.13 10.02
C LEU A 67 21.35 13.22 9.00
N PRO A 68 22.12 14.32 9.01
CA PRO A 68 23.32 14.49 8.19
C PRO A 68 24.50 13.60 8.62
#